data_AF-A0A1L7RJ17-F1
#
_entry.id   AF-A0A1L7RJ17-F1
#
_cell.length_a   1.000
_cell.length_b   1.000
_cell.length_c   1.000
_cell.angle_alpha   90.00
_cell.angle_beta   90.00
_cell.angle_gamma   90.00
#
_symmetry.space_group_name_H-M   'P 1'
#
loop_
_entity.id
_entity.type
_entity.pdbx_description
1 polymer ?
#
loop_
_entity_poly.entity_id
_entity_poly.type
_entity_poly.pdbx_seq_one_letter_code
_entity_poly.pdbx_strand_id
1 'polypeptide(L)'
;MRSRTASTLLAVLALGALALVMIVPATFISSASAAEDTCTATNETPDIVLLRNNEPVSADNPVNPWQDLRLQFSLDLADGHCANQTYTIDVPDELRFDSGSTWDLNTDDGDTAATMTYADGKLVVTLTEYVESHQDITLNGWIDAWLTNEITPGENHRLTFNTNGETTTVDVPIGQCVGDCDSLPTDINKWGSVNAADADGNRTGYITIQVPVVTQEMAGDADSLAVEWTDTLTSGGQSFTCSASGSTYTGRDVWGDPTGATTANVTVTSCTDETISGTVVVPVGQYARVRIPMTFSGDGPWTDDASVTMASVTLNKEATVTHRNGGGSASGNVPVVPTPSESPTPSESPSATPSESPTPTESATPSESPSATPSESETPVATASTTPSAVRVVVTASSTPSPQRSLARTGANSLVLVLGAGSLLIAGAVALQRARARE
;
A
#
# COMPACT_ATOMS: atom_id res chain seq x y z
N MET A 1 -31.82 34.30 -38.46
CA MET A 1 -31.94 34.85 -39.83
C MET A 1 -31.36 33.84 -40.83
N ARG A 2 -31.55 34.05 -42.15
CA ARG A 2 -31.09 33.23 -43.31
C ARG A 2 -29.70 32.58 -43.11
N SER A 3 -29.35 31.39 -43.64
CA SER A 3 -29.68 30.74 -44.94
C SER A 3 -29.42 29.20 -44.86
N ARG A 4 -30.06 28.23 -45.56
CA ARG A 4 -30.05 27.88 -47.02
C ARG A 4 -28.62 28.00 -47.64
N THR A 5 -28.00 27.05 -48.33
CA THR A 5 -28.34 25.85 -49.16
C THR A 5 -27.10 24.91 -49.16
N ALA A 6 -27.20 23.57 -49.06
CA ALA A 6 -27.52 22.59 -50.11
C ALA A 6 -26.54 22.53 -51.32
N SER A 7 -25.79 21.42 -51.46
CA SER A 7 -25.37 20.71 -52.71
C SER A 7 -24.48 19.51 -52.32
N THR A 8 -24.93 18.24 -52.38
CA THR A 8 -24.99 17.33 -53.56
C THR A 8 -23.66 17.07 -54.28
N LEU A 9 -23.15 15.83 -54.23
CA LEU A 9 -23.20 14.93 -55.38
C LEU A 9 -23.02 13.44 -54.99
N LEU A 10 -23.72 12.56 -55.71
CA LEU A 10 -23.49 11.10 -55.72
C LEU A 10 -22.37 10.77 -56.73
N ALA A 11 -21.67 9.65 -56.53
CA ALA A 11 -21.53 8.60 -57.56
C ALA A 11 -21.00 7.29 -56.96
N VAL A 12 -21.37 6.17 -57.59
CA VAL A 12 -21.07 4.77 -57.22
C VAL A 12 -20.30 4.10 -58.37
N LEU A 13 -19.83 2.85 -58.17
CA LEU A 13 -19.19 1.91 -59.11
C LEU A 13 -17.66 2.03 -59.27
N ALA A 14 -16.91 0.95 -59.54
CA ALA A 14 -17.13 -0.50 -59.37
C ALA A 14 -15.80 -1.27 -59.62
N LEU A 15 -15.76 -2.54 -59.19
CA LEU A 15 -14.83 -3.65 -59.49
C LEU A 15 -13.58 -3.39 -60.36
N GLY A 16 -12.43 -3.89 -59.87
CA GLY A 16 -11.22 -4.08 -60.67
C GLY A 16 -10.24 -5.06 -60.03
N ALA A 17 -10.54 -6.37 -60.09
CA ALA A 17 -9.59 -7.40 -59.68
C ALA A 17 -8.49 -7.55 -60.75
N LEU A 18 -7.23 -7.30 -60.38
CA LEU A 18 -6.08 -7.57 -61.25
C LEU A 18 -5.02 -8.35 -60.47
N ALA A 19 -4.97 -9.66 -60.71
CA ALA A 19 -3.92 -10.52 -60.17
C ALA A 19 -2.62 -10.27 -60.94
N LEU A 20 -1.64 -9.62 -60.28
CA LEU A 20 -0.28 -9.53 -60.79
C LEU A 20 0.61 -10.53 -60.06
N VAL A 21 0.98 -11.61 -60.74
CA VAL A 21 2.00 -12.55 -60.26
C VAL A 21 3.36 -11.89 -60.41
N MET A 22 3.86 -11.25 -59.34
CA MET A 22 5.28 -10.87 -59.26
C MET A 22 6.10 -12.08 -58.81
N ILE A 23 6.87 -12.64 -59.72
CA ILE A 23 7.96 -13.56 -59.39
C ILE A 23 9.10 -12.70 -58.81
N VAL A 24 9.15 -12.60 -57.48
CA VAL A 24 10.30 -12.02 -56.79
C VAL A 24 11.41 -13.09 -56.79
N PRO A 25 12.65 -12.78 -57.25
CA PRO A 25 13.74 -13.72 -57.15
C PRO A 25 14.02 -14.01 -55.67
N ALA A 26 14.29 -15.27 -55.34
CA ALA A 26 14.65 -15.68 -53.99
C ALA A 26 16.05 -15.14 -53.62
N THR A 27 16.12 -13.85 -53.27
CA THR A 27 17.22 -13.36 -52.45
C THR A 27 17.08 -14.01 -51.09
N PHE A 28 18.10 -14.76 -50.66
CA PHE A 28 18.31 -15.07 -49.26
C PHE A 28 18.57 -13.74 -48.53
N ILE A 29 17.48 -13.04 -48.22
CA ILE A 29 17.43 -12.24 -47.01
C ILE A 29 17.55 -13.30 -45.92
N SER A 30 18.78 -13.52 -45.46
CA SER A 30 18.96 -13.98 -44.10
C SER A 30 18.22 -12.94 -43.29
N SER A 31 17.02 -13.28 -42.82
CA SER A 31 16.43 -12.62 -41.68
C SER A 31 17.49 -12.78 -40.60
N ALA A 32 18.30 -11.74 -40.40
CA ALA A 32 18.97 -11.55 -39.14
C ALA A 32 17.85 -11.71 -38.13
N SER A 33 17.92 -12.75 -37.30
CA SER A 33 16.99 -12.85 -36.18
C SER A 33 17.12 -11.52 -35.46
N ALA A 34 16.00 -10.81 -35.32
CA ALA A 34 15.90 -9.92 -34.18
C ALA A 34 16.34 -10.77 -32.99
N ALA A 35 17.30 -10.28 -32.21
CA ALA A 35 17.58 -10.93 -30.93
C ALA A 35 16.27 -10.81 -30.15
N GLU A 36 15.58 -11.94 -29.98
CA GLU A 36 14.32 -11.95 -29.23
C GLU A 36 14.65 -11.57 -27.79
N ASP A 37 13.86 -10.61 -27.29
CA ASP A 37 13.96 -9.87 -26.03
C ASP A 37 15.07 -10.31 -25.07
N THR A 38 16.11 -9.48 -24.94
CA THR A 38 17.22 -9.67 -23.99
C THR A 38 16.84 -9.41 -22.53
N CYS A 39 15.58 -9.09 -22.26
CA CYS A 39 15.07 -8.70 -20.96
C CYS A 39 14.40 -9.89 -20.26
N THR A 40 14.74 -10.14 -18.99
CA THR A 40 14.07 -11.13 -18.15
C THR A 40 12.59 -10.79 -18.00
N ALA A 41 11.71 -11.76 -18.22
CA ALA A 41 10.26 -11.58 -18.10
C ALA A 41 9.83 -11.48 -16.64
N THR A 42 8.95 -10.52 -16.33
CA THR A 42 8.47 -10.21 -14.97
C THR A 42 7.46 -11.25 -14.47
N ASN A 43 7.95 -12.41 -14.02
CA ASN A 43 7.15 -13.53 -13.52
C ASN A 43 7.25 -13.69 -11.99
N GLU A 44 8.12 -12.91 -11.35
CA GLU A 44 8.40 -12.93 -9.93
C GLU A 44 7.20 -12.46 -9.11
N THR A 45 6.90 -13.17 -8.02
CA THR A 45 5.80 -12.84 -7.12
C THR A 45 6.31 -12.11 -5.88
N PRO A 46 5.66 -11.00 -5.50
CA PRO A 46 5.98 -10.32 -4.25
C PRO A 46 5.46 -11.09 -3.04
N ASP A 47 6.26 -11.13 -1.97
CA ASP A 47 5.80 -11.46 -0.63
C ASP A 47 4.95 -10.30 -0.11
N ILE A 48 3.66 -10.52 0.14
CA ILE A 48 2.70 -9.50 0.57
C ILE A 48 2.34 -9.70 2.05
N VAL A 49 2.44 -8.63 2.84
CA VAL A 49 2.10 -8.62 4.26
C VAL A 49 1.16 -7.45 4.57
N LEU A 50 0.09 -7.72 5.32
CA LEU A 50 -0.78 -6.68 5.88
C LEU A 50 -0.43 -6.46 7.35
N LEU A 51 -0.15 -5.21 7.72
CA LEU A 51 0.14 -4.79 9.09
C LEU A 51 -0.98 -3.94 9.69
N ARG A 52 -1.09 -4.00 11.02
CA ARG A 52 -1.89 -3.13 11.86
C ARG A 52 -1.05 -2.74 13.08
N ASN A 53 -0.95 -1.45 13.39
CA ASN A 53 -0.03 -0.93 14.43
C ASN A 53 1.43 -1.41 14.25
N ASN A 54 1.93 -1.45 13.01
CA ASN A 54 3.26 -1.94 12.62
C ASN A 54 3.55 -3.43 12.91
N GLU A 55 2.56 -4.22 13.34
CA GLU A 55 2.67 -5.67 13.53
C GLU A 55 1.78 -6.41 12.51
N PRO A 56 2.13 -7.64 12.08
CA PRO A 56 1.28 -8.43 11.18
C PRO A 56 -0.13 -8.64 11.75
N VAL A 57 -1.13 -8.62 10.85
CA VAL A 57 -2.51 -8.97 11.23
C VAL A 57 -2.57 -10.43 11.69
N SER A 58 -3.29 -10.68 12.77
CA SER A 58 -3.36 -12.00 13.40
C SER A 58 -4.56 -12.10 14.33
N ALA A 59 -4.80 -13.27 14.94
CA ALA A 59 -5.89 -13.44 15.91
C ALA A 59 -5.71 -12.56 17.17
N ASP A 60 -4.46 -12.25 17.55
CA ASP A 60 -4.13 -11.35 18.67
C ASP A 60 -4.05 -9.87 18.23
N ASN A 61 -3.91 -9.61 16.92
CA ASN A 61 -3.96 -8.27 16.30
C ASN A 61 -5.02 -8.22 15.19
N PRO A 62 -6.32 -8.39 15.52
CA PRO A 62 -7.40 -8.48 14.53
C PRO A 62 -7.75 -7.11 13.95
N VAL A 63 -8.34 -7.11 12.75
CA VAL A 63 -8.72 -5.91 12.00
C VAL A 63 -10.22 -5.64 12.15
N ASN A 64 -10.59 -4.37 12.35
CA ASN A 64 -11.96 -3.88 12.15
C ASN A 64 -11.98 -2.90 10.95
N PRO A 65 -13.15 -2.64 10.33
CA PRO A 65 -13.29 -1.64 9.28
C PRO A 65 -12.75 -0.27 9.68
N TRP A 66 -12.31 0.50 8.68
CA TRP A 66 -11.86 1.90 8.80
C TRP A 66 -10.65 2.15 9.72
N GLN A 67 -10.00 1.10 10.20
CA GLN A 67 -8.74 1.21 10.92
C GLN A 67 -7.59 1.41 9.94
N ASP A 68 -6.58 2.18 10.36
CA ASP A 68 -5.35 2.33 9.60
C ASP A 68 -4.59 1.00 9.58
N LEU A 69 -4.31 0.54 8.36
CA LEU A 69 -3.54 -0.63 8.03
C LEU A 69 -2.35 -0.22 7.16
N ARG A 70 -1.38 -1.11 6.99
CA ARG A 70 -0.32 -0.92 5.99
C ARG A 70 -0.14 -2.20 5.20
N LEU A 71 -0.37 -2.12 3.90
CA LEU A 71 0.07 -3.15 2.97
C LEU A 71 1.56 -2.95 2.72
N GLN A 72 2.34 -4.01 2.84
CA GLN A 72 3.74 -4.05 2.43
C GLN A 72 3.94 -5.15 1.41
N PHE A 73 4.89 -4.95 0.50
CA PHE A 73 5.42 -6.01 -0.34
C PHE A 73 6.94 -5.99 -0.35
N SER A 74 7.54 -7.16 -0.52
CA SER A 74 8.94 -7.35 -0.89
C SER A 74 9.00 -8.14 -2.18
N LEU A 75 9.85 -7.72 -3.12
CA LEU A 75 10.01 -8.35 -4.43
C LEU A 75 11.50 -8.46 -4.75
N ASP A 76 12.03 -9.68 -4.72
CA ASP A 76 13.35 -10.00 -5.24
C ASP A 76 13.25 -10.21 -6.75
N LEU A 77 14.11 -9.54 -7.51
CA LEU A 77 14.16 -9.59 -8.96
C LEU A 77 15.25 -10.54 -9.44
N ALA A 78 14.99 -11.30 -10.51
CA ALA A 78 16.06 -12.01 -11.20
C ALA A 78 16.92 -11.04 -12.05
N ASP A 79 18.16 -11.43 -12.31
CA ASP A 79 19.08 -10.63 -13.11
C ASP A 79 18.58 -10.47 -14.56
N GLY A 80 18.91 -9.33 -15.18
CA GLY A 80 18.65 -9.08 -16.60
C GLY A 80 17.30 -8.45 -16.94
N HIS A 81 16.60 -7.85 -15.97
CA HIS A 81 15.47 -6.96 -16.28
C HIS A 81 15.91 -5.70 -17.03
N CYS A 82 14.93 -5.01 -17.61
CA CYS A 82 15.11 -3.77 -18.36
C CYS A 82 14.25 -2.64 -17.80
N ALA A 83 14.65 -1.39 -18.05
CA ALA A 83 13.90 -0.21 -17.68
C ALA A 83 12.49 -0.22 -18.31
N ASN A 84 11.52 0.35 -17.59
CA ASN A 84 10.10 0.44 -17.95
C ASN A 84 9.35 -0.91 -17.98
N GLN A 85 9.97 -2.03 -17.61
CA GLN A 85 9.21 -3.23 -17.25
C GLN A 85 8.37 -2.97 -16.00
N THR A 86 7.22 -3.65 -15.88
CA THR A 86 6.30 -3.44 -14.78
C THR A 86 5.89 -4.73 -14.06
N TYR A 87 5.60 -4.57 -12.78
CA TYR A 87 4.85 -5.51 -11.96
C TYR A 87 3.54 -4.85 -11.57
N THR A 88 2.43 -5.50 -11.90
CA THR A 88 1.09 -5.00 -11.57
C THR A 88 0.50 -5.91 -10.50
N ILE A 89 0.30 -5.37 -9.30
CA ILE A 89 -0.38 -6.05 -8.19
C ILE A 89 -1.82 -5.57 -8.17
N ASP A 90 -2.75 -6.47 -8.52
CA ASP A 90 -4.18 -6.25 -8.39
C ASP A 90 -4.56 -6.31 -6.91
N VAL A 91 -5.22 -5.27 -6.44
CA VAL A 91 -5.61 -5.06 -5.04
C VAL A 91 -7.10 -5.39 -4.88
N PRO A 92 -7.50 -6.14 -3.84
CA PRO A 92 -8.91 -6.46 -3.59
C PRO A 92 -9.74 -5.20 -3.24
N ASP A 93 -10.97 -5.13 -3.75
CA ASP A 93 -11.89 -3.98 -3.60
C ASP A 93 -12.23 -3.67 -2.13
N GLU A 94 -12.11 -4.66 -1.25
CA GLU A 94 -12.31 -4.51 0.18
C GLU A 94 -11.22 -3.62 0.82
N LEU A 95 -10.01 -3.56 0.22
CA LEU A 95 -8.86 -2.81 0.72
C LEU A 95 -8.68 -1.50 -0.05
N ARG A 96 -8.88 -0.37 0.63
CA ARG A 96 -8.90 0.96 0.03
C ARG A 96 -7.65 1.77 0.37
N PHE A 97 -7.23 2.57 -0.59
CA PHE A 97 -6.06 3.45 -0.58
C PHE A 97 -6.39 4.75 -1.32
N ASP A 98 -5.64 5.82 -1.05
CA ASP A 98 -5.78 7.07 -1.80
C ASP A 98 -5.09 6.95 -3.18
N SER A 99 -5.88 7.12 -4.25
CA SER A 99 -5.43 6.97 -5.65
C SER A 99 -4.69 8.19 -6.19
N GLY A 100 -3.72 7.97 -7.08
CA GLY A 100 -3.04 9.01 -7.85
C GLY A 100 -1.71 9.48 -7.26
N SER A 101 -1.26 8.87 -6.17
CA SER A 101 0.07 9.07 -5.61
C SER A 101 1.10 8.11 -6.23
N THR A 102 2.31 8.62 -6.41
CA THR A 102 3.49 7.88 -6.88
C THR A 102 4.63 8.08 -5.90
N TRP A 103 5.40 7.02 -5.66
CA TRP A 103 6.52 7.00 -4.73
C TRP A 103 7.74 6.32 -5.36
N ASP A 104 8.93 6.86 -5.09
CA ASP A 104 10.20 6.31 -5.56
C ASP A 104 10.71 5.23 -4.58
N LEU A 105 11.17 4.10 -5.12
CA LEU A 105 11.88 3.06 -4.38
C LEU A 105 13.38 3.33 -4.52
N ASN A 106 13.90 4.11 -3.58
CA ASN A 106 15.29 4.57 -3.59
C ASN A 106 16.20 3.63 -2.81
N THR A 107 17.45 3.53 -3.26
CA THR A 107 18.54 2.90 -2.53
C THR A 107 19.06 3.80 -1.41
N ASP A 108 19.82 3.22 -0.48
CA ASP A 108 20.50 3.98 0.59
C ASP A 108 21.49 5.04 0.03
N ASP A 109 22.03 4.82 -1.18
CA ASP A 109 22.89 5.77 -1.90
C ASP A 109 22.10 6.87 -2.65
N GLY A 110 20.77 6.74 -2.74
CA GLY A 110 19.86 7.75 -3.31
C GLY A 110 19.46 7.53 -4.77
N ASP A 111 19.88 6.43 -5.40
CA ASP A 111 19.44 6.06 -6.75
C ASP A 111 18.02 5.43 -6.71
N THR A 112 17.16 5.79 -7.66
CA THR A 112 15.81 5.20 -7.78
C THR A 112 15.84 3.92 -8.59
N ALA A 113 15.51 2.77 -8.00
CA ALA A 113 15.47 1.48 -8.72
C ALA A 113 14.13 1.18 -9.39
N ALA A 114 13.04 1.68 -8.80
CA ALA A 114 11.69 1.58 -9.34
C ALA A 114 10.83 2.74 -8.85
N THR A 115 9.72 3.01 -9.54
CA THR A 115 8.63 3.85 -9.05
C THR A 115 7.40 3.00 -8.79
N MET A 116 6.58 3.37 -7.81
CA MET A 116 5.35 2.69 -7.43
C MET A 116 4.20 3.67 -7.47
N THR A 117 3.13 3.36 -8.21
CA THR A 117 1.92 4.19 -8.32
C THR A 117 0.69 3.36 -7.94
N TYR A 118 -0.19 3.91 -7.11
CA TYR A 118 -1.51 3.30 -6.88
C TYR A 118 -2.60 4.01 -7.68
N ALA A 119 -3.22 3.29 -8.63
CA ALA A 119 -4.29 3.78 -9.49
C ALA A 119 -5.24 2.63 -9.89
N ASP A 120 -6.52 2.94 -10.06
CA ASP A 120 -7.54 2.01 -10.59
C ASP A 120 -7.58 0.60 -9.94
N GLY A 121 -7.36 0.53 -8.62
CA GLY A 121 -7.36 -0.74 -7.87
C GLY A 121 -6.08 -1.57 -8.05
N LYS A 122 -4.99 -0.95 -8.53
CA LYS A 122 -3.73 -1.63 -8.86
C LYS A 122 -2.55 -0.86 -8.28
N LEU A 123 -1.59 -1.60 -7.75
CA LEU A 123 -0.25 -1.09 -7.43
C LEU A 123 0.68 -1.43 -8.60
N VAL A 124 1.12 -0.42 -9.32
CA VAL A 124 1.98 -0.56 -10.50
C VAL A 124 3.39 -0.16 -10.13
N VAL A 125 4.29 -1.13 -10.09
CA VAL A 125 5.74 -0.92 -9.89
C VAL A 125 6.39 -0.89 -11.26
N THR A 126 7.15 0.16 -11.57
CA THR A 126 7.84 0.37 -12.84
C THR A 126 9.35 0.45 -12.61
N LEU A 127 10.13 -0.42 -13.24
CA LEU A 127 11.59 -0.46 -13.09
C LEU A 127 12.27 0.71 -13.81
N THR A 128 13.34 1.25 -13.26
CA THR A 128 14.19 2.28 -13.90
C THR A 128 15.40 1.67 -14.61
N GLU A 129 16.25 2.50 -15.23
CA GLU A 129 17.55 2.10 -15.80
C GLU A 129 18.53 1.51 -14.76
N TYR A 130 18.27 1.66 -13.45
CA TYR A 130 19.05 1.04 -12.38
C TYR A 130 19.18 -0.48 -12.57
N VAL A 131 18.08 -1.15 -12.95
CA VAL A 131 18.03 -2.62 -13.05
C VAL A 131 18.86 -3.20 -14.20
N GLU A 132 19.27 -2.36 -15.17
CA GLU A 132 20.11 -2.78 -16.30
C GLU A 132 21.60 -2.83 -15.94
N SER A 133 21.99 -2.23 -14.81
CA SER A 133 23.38 -2.10 -14.34
C SER A 133 23.67 -2.77 -13.00
N HIS A 134 22.63 -3.28 -12.33
CA HIS A 134 22.70 -3.92 -11.03
C HIS A 134 22.13 -5.35 -11.07
N GLN A 135 22.54 -6.16 -10.10
CA GLN A 135 22.10 -7.53 -9.84
C GLN A 135 21.68 -7.67 -8.37
N ASP A 136 21.09 -8.82 -8.02
CA ASP A 136 20.61 -9.11 -6.65
C ASP A 136 19.67 -8.01 -6.11
N ILE A 137 18.70 -7.61 -6.93
CA ILE A 137 17.86 -6.43 -6.64
C ILE A 137 16.63 -6.83 -5.81
N THR A 138 16.48 -6.20 -4.65
CA THR A 138 15.27 -6.30 -3.81
C THR A 138 14.54 -4.97 -3.81
N LEU A 139 13.25 -4.99 -4.10
CA LEU A 139 12.33 -3.85 -4.02
C LEU A 139 11.38 -4.04 -2.84
N ASN A 140 11.30 -3.06 -1.95
CA ASN A 140 10.37 -3.05 -0.82
C ASN A 140 9.41 -1.87 -0.97
N GLY A 141 8.11 -2.11 -1.02
CA GLY A 141 7.09 -1.06 -1.11
C GLY A 141 6.05 -1.16 -0.01
N TRP A 142 5.48 -0.02 0.39
CA TRP A 142 4.37 0.03 1.35
C TRP A 142 3.39 1.15 1.02
N ILE A 143 2.12 0.92 1.37
CA ILE A 143 1.04 1.89 1.26
C ILE A 143 0.08 1.74 2.46
N ASP A 144 -0.32 2.86 3.05
CA ASP A 144 -1.28 2.93 4.15
C ASP A 144 -2.71 2.74 3.61
N ALA A 145 -3.45 1.82 4.21
CA ALA A 145 -4.71 1.28 3.73
C ALA A 145 -5.80 1.36 4.80
N TRP A 146 -7.04 1.08 4.40
CA TRP A 146 -8.07 0.62 5.34
C TRP A 146 -8.96 -0.45 4.70
N LEU A 147 -9.53 -1.29 5.54
CA LEU A 147 -10.53 -2.29 5.13
C LEU A 147 -11.93 -1.66 5.19
N THR A 148 -12.76 -1.90 4.17
CA THR A 148 -14.17 -1.45 4.15
C THR A 148 -15.02 -2.20 5.18
N ASN A 149 -16.29 -1.82 5.33
CA ASN A 149 -17.28 -2.54 6.14
C ASN A 149 -17.91 -3.75 5.44
N GLU A 150 -17.44 -4.15 4.25
CA GLU A 150 -17.91 -5.34 3.49
C GLU A 150 -17.35 -6.68 4.05
N ILE A 151 -17.15 -6.73 5.37
CA ILE A 151 -16.59 -7.87 6.11
C ILE A 151 -17.49 -8.24 7.30
N THR A 152 -17.43 -9.48 7.76
CA THR A 152 -18.27 -9.96 8.87
C THR A 152 -17.52 -9.93 10.21
N PRO A 153 -18.11 -9.41 11.30
CA PRO A 153 -17.49 -9.45 12.62
C PRO A 153 -17.14 -10.89 13.08
N GLY A 154 -15.89 -11.11 13.48
CA GLY A 154 -15.42 -12.40 14.00
C GLY A 154 -15.10 -13.49 12.99
N GLU A 155 -15.24 -13.23 11.68
CA GLU A 155 -14.83 -14.18 10.65
C GLU A 155 -13.34 -14.04 10.32
N ASN A 156 -12.77 -15.03 9.64
CA ASN A 156 -11.45 -14.88 9.00
C ASN A 156 -11.67 -14.54 7.53
N HIS A 157 -11.45 -13.29 7.16
CA HIS A 157 -11.62 -12.82 5.80
C HIS A 157 -10.35 -13.11 4.99
N ARG A 158 -10.45 -13.31 3.67
CA ARG A 158 -9.31 -13.62 2.81
C ARG A 158 -9.16 -12.58 1.71
N LEU A 159 -8.14 -11.74 1.85
CA LEU A 159 -7.72 -10.84 0.80
C LEU A 159 -6.94 -11.62 -0.26
N THR A 160 -7.27 -11.37 -1.53
CA THR A 160 -6.66 -12.04 -2.68
C THR A 160 -6.01 -10.98 -3.55
N PHE A 161 -4.71 -11.09 -3.75
CA PHE A 161 -3.90 -10.24 -4.61
C PHE A 161 -3.48 -11.04 -5.84
N ASN A 162 -3.39 -10.41 -7.01
CA ASN A 162 -2.85 -11.06 -8.20
C ASN A 162 -1.67 -10.24 -8.74
N THR A 163 -0.50 -10.85 -8.93
CA THR A 163 0.65 -10.20 -9.57
C THR A 163 0.97 -10.89 -10.86
N ASN A 164 0.85 -10.16 -11.98
CA ASN A 164 1.14 -10.63 -13.34
C ASN A 164 0.50 -11.99 -13.72
N GLY A 165 -0.61 -12.37 -13.08
CA GLY A 165 -1.34 -13.62 -13.29
C GLY A 165 -1.26 -14.61 -12.11
N GLU A 166 -0.25 -14.52 -11.24
CA GLU A 166 -0.11 -15.40 -10.07
C GLU A 166 -0.80 -14.83 -8.82
N THR A 167 -1.29 -15.69 -7.93
CA THR A 167 -2.20 -15.30 -6.84
C THR A 167 -1.58 -15.49 -5.46
N THR A 168 -1.50 -14.39 -4.71
CA THR A 168 -1.09 -14.36 -3.29
C THR A 168 -2.30 -14.07 -2.41
N THR A 169 -2.44 -14.76 -1.28
CA THR A 169 -3.58 -14.57 -0.35
C THR A 169 -3.13 -14.22 1.06
N VAL A 170 -3.76 -13.22 1.65
CA VAL A 170 -3.57 -12.85 3.06
C VAL A 170 -4.85 -13.17 3.83
N ASP A 171 -4.74 -14.05 4.82
CA ASP A 171 -5.81 -14.31 5.78
C ASP A 171 -5.82 -13.19 6.84
N VAL A 172 -6.98 -12.55 7.02
CA VAL A 172 -7.19 -11.38 7.89
C VAL A 172 -8.25 -11.72 8.94
N PRO A 173 -7.83 -12.00 10.20
CA PRO A 173 -8.77 -12.21 11.30
C PRO A 173 -9.53 -10.93 11.61
N ILE A 174 -10.86 -10.98 11.46
CA ILE A 174 -11.73 -9.84 11.70
C ILE A 174 -12.15 -9.81 13.17
N GLY A 175 -12.04 -8.64 13.79
CA GLY A 175 -12.43 -8.46 15.19
C GLY A 175 -13.95 -8.48 15.39
N GLN A 176 -14.36 -8.33 16.65
CA GLN A 176 -15.75 -8.02 16.98
C GLN A 176 -15.96 -6.51 16.89
N CYS A 177 -17.21 -6.06 16.67
CA CYS A 177 -17.53 -4.66 16.92
C CYS A 177 -17.39 -4.37 18.43
N VAL A 178 -16.73 -3.27 18.79
CA VAL A 178 -16.38 -2.95 20.18
C VAL A 178 -17.25 -1.79 20.66
N GLY A 179 -18.11 -2.06 21.64
CA GLY A 179 -19.04 -1.09 22.19
C GLY A 179 -20.46 -1.35 21.71
N ASP A 180 -21.21 -0.28 21.50
CA ASP A 180 -22.58 -0.31 21.00
C ASP A 180 -22.57 0.21 19.55
N CYS A 181 -22.86 -0.69 18.61
CA CYS A 181 -22.66 -0.46 17.18
C CYS A 181 -23.99 -0.36 16.43
N ASP A 182 -24.99 -1.15 16.80
CA ASP A 182 -26.31 -1.17 16.16
C ASP A 182 -27.27 -0.11 16.71
N SER A 183 -27.00 0.50 17.88
CA SER A 183 -27.82 1.59 18.42
C SER A 183 -27.51 2.97 17.81
N LEU A 184 -28.48 3.89 17.93
CA LEU A 184 -28.33 5.26 17.43
C LEU A 184 -27.38 6.06 18.34
N PRO A 185 -26.51 6.92 17.77
CA PRO A 185 -25.48 7.61 18.56
C PRO A 185 -26.10 8.56 19.56
N THR A 186 -25.68 8.47 20.82
CA THR A 186 -26.11 9.40 21.89
C THR A 186 -25.12 10.54 22.14
N ASP A 187 -23.96 10.51 21.48
CA ASP A 187 -22.88 11.50 21.61
C ASP A 187 -22.39 11.99 20.22
N ILE A 188 -21.72 13.15 20.23
CA ILE A 188 -21.03 13.72 19.06
C ILE A 188 -19.85 12.82 18.66
N ASN A 189 -19.61 12.70 17.36
CA ASN A 189 -18.34 12.18 16.85
C ASN A 189 -17.78 13.06 15.72
N LYS A 190 -16.46 13.07 15.54
CA LYS A 190 -15.78 13.87 14.52
C LYS A 190 -14.65 13.06 13.91
N TRP A 191 -14.49 13.13 12.60
CA TRP A 191 -13.37 12.56 11.85
C TRP A 191 -13.20 13.32 10.54
N GLY A 192 -12.10 13.08 9.83
CA GLY A 192 -11.90 13.65 8.49
C GLY A 192 -11.11 12.71 7.59
N SER A 193 -11.01 13.10 6.32
CA SER A 193 -10.14 12.46 5.34
C SER A 193 -9.62 13.53 4.41
N VAL A 194 -8.34 13.41 4.10
CA VAL A 194 -7.64 14.20 3.08
C VAL A 194 -7.38 13.30 1.87
N ASN A 195 -7.27 13.91 0.69
CA ASN A 195 -6.90 13.22 -0.55
C ASN A 195 -5.37 13.32 -0.79
N ALA A 196 -4.89 12.63 -1.82
CA ALA A 196 -3.57 12.86 -2.39
C ALA A 196 -3.34 14.35 -2.71
N ALA A 197 -2.09 14.80 -2.67
CA ALA A 197 -1.72 16.16 -3.02
C ALA A 197 -1.75 16.38 -4.54
N ASP A 198 -2.06 17.62 -4.94
CA ASP A 198 -1.76 18.10 -6.28
C ASP A 198 -0.26 18.41 -6.46
N ALA A 199 0.13 18.81 -7.66
CA ALA A 199 1.51 19.12 -8.02
C ALA A 199 2.11 20.30 -7.23
N ASP A 200 1.29 21.14 -6.60
CA ASP A 200 1.71 22.26 -5.77
C ASP A 200 1.78 21.89 -4.27
N GLY A 201 1.52 20.62 -3.92
CA GLY A 201 1.50 20.12 -2.53
C GLY A 201 0.23 20.46 -1.76
N ASN A 202 -0.81 20.99 -2.42
CA ASN A 202 -2.09 21.26 -1.79
C ASN A 202 -3.00 20.03 -1.88
N ARG A 203 -3.87 19.87 -0.90
CA ARG A 203 -4.76 18.71 -0.80
C ARG A 203 -6.19 19.19 -0.64
N THR A 204 -7.11 18.47 -1.26
CA THR A 204 -8.54 18.60 -0.94
C THR A 204 -8.92 17.54 0.09
N GLY A 205 -9.98 17.79 0.84
CA GLY A 205 -10.50 16.82 1.80
C GLY A 205 -11.79 17.29 2.44
N TYR A 206 -12.13 16.68 3.56
CA TYR A 206 -13.32 17.02 4.33
C TYR A 206 -13.19 16.54 5.76
N ILE A 207 -13.96 17.18 6.63
CA ILE A 207 -14.32 16.66 7.94
C ILE A 207 -15.79 16.26 7.96
N THR A 208 -16.16 15.45 8.93
CA THR A 208 -17.54 15.05 9.21
C THR A 208 -17.83 15.20 10.69
N ILE A 209 -18.82 16.03 11.03
CA ILE A 209 -19.41 16.11 12.37
C ILE A 209 -20.63 15.17 12.38
N GLN A 210 -20.62 14.17 13.25
CA GLN A 210 -21.80 13.37 13.55
C GLN A 210 -22.57 14.04 14.69
N VAL A 211 -23.77 14.51 14.37
CA VAL A 211 -24.77 14.93 15.35
C VAL A 211 -25.47 13.68 15.89
N PRO A 212 -25.62 13.52 17.22
CA PRO A 212 -26.32 12.40 17.83
C PRO A 212 -27.84 12.37 17.52
N VAL A 213 -28.53 11.35 18.02
CA VAL A 213 -29.96 11.15 17.82
C VAL A 213 -30.80 12.24 18.47
N VAL A 214 -31.79 12.77 17.74
CA VAL A 214 -32.80 13.66 18.29
C VAL A 214 -33.94 12.85 18.88
N THR A 215 -34.21 13.02 20.18
CA THR A 215 -35.34 12.38 20.86
C THR A 215 -36.60 13.27 20.82
N GLN A 216 -37.76 12.68 21.11
CA GLN A 216 -39.01 13.46 21.23
C GLN A 216 -38.93 14.49 22.36
N GLU A 217 -38.22 14.18 23.45
CA GLU A 217 -38.01 15.11 24.57
C GLU A 217 -37.25 16.36 24.12
N MET A 218 -36.24 16.21 23.26
CA MET A 218 -35.45 17.32 22.72
C MET A 218 -36.22 18.18 21.70
N ALA A 219 -37.14 17.57 20.94
CA ALA A 219 -37.95 18.26 19.93
C ALA A 219 -39.28 18.83 20.48
N GLY A 220 -39.70 18.42 21.68
CA GLY A 220 -40.99 18.80 22.26
C GLY A 220 -42.16 18.24 21.44
N ASP A 221 -43.04 19.11 20.96
CA ASP A 221 -44.17 18.75 20.10
C ASP A 221 -43.82 18.72 18.59
N ALA A 222 -42.55 18.92 18.21
CA ALA A 222 -42.11 18.94 16.82
C ALA A 222 -41.59 17.58 16.31
N ASP A 223 -41.73 17.32 15.02
CA ASP A 223 -41.22 16.11 14.35
C ASP A 223 -39.70 16.16 14.07
N SER A 224 -39.04 17.30 14.31
CA SER A 224 -37.61 17.51 14.07
C SER A 224 -37.04 18.63 14.91
N LEU A 225 -35.72 18.64 15.10
CA LEU A 225 -34.98 19.70 15.77
C LEU A 225 -33.95 20.31 14.81
N ALA A 226 -33.84 21.64 14.80
CA ALA A 226 -32.71 22.33 14.21
C ALA A 226 -31.55 22.33 15.22
N VAL A 227 -30.48 21.60 14.90
CA VAL A 227 -29.30 21.43 15.73
C VAL A 227 -28.22 22.41 15.28
N GLU A 228 -27.65 23.17 16.22
CA GLU A 228 -26.53 24.06 15.96
C GLU A 228 -25.21 23.28 15.98
N TRP A 229 -24.31 23.59 15.04
CA TRP A 229 -22.97 23.04 14.98
C TRP A 229 -21.95 24.17 14.73
N THR A 230 -20.76 24.03 15.29
CA THR A 230 -19.61 24.93 15.08
C THR A 230 -18.34 24.10 15.03
N ASP A 231 -17.43 24.49 14.16
CA ASP A 231 -16.21 23.78 13.86
C ASP A 231 -15.03 24.77 13.85
N THR A 232 -13.89 24.40 14.43
CA THR A 232 -12.76 25.31 14.70
C THR A 232 -11.43 24.58 14.59
N LEU A 233 -10.59 25.04 13.65
CA LEU A 233 -9.30 24.44 13.39
C LEU A 233 -8.33 24.69 14.54
N THR A 234 -7.63 23.63 14.97
CA THR A 234 -6.68 23.71 16.10
C THR A 234 -5.21 23.57 15.67
N SER A 235 -4.95 23.23 14.39
CA SER A 235 -3.64 23.32 13.76
C SER A 235 -3.68 24.10 12.44
N GLY A 236 -2.57 24.75 12.09
CA GLY A 236 -2.38 25.38 10.78
C GLY A 236 -2.28 24.37 9.63
N GLY A 237 -2.17 24.87 8.39
CA GLY A 237 -2.14 24.03 7.18
C GLY A 237 -3.52 23.49 6.78
N GLN A 238 -4.60 24.16 7.20
CA GLN A 238 -5.99 23.79 6.94
C GLN A 238 -6.80 25.04 6.60
N SER A 239 -7.87 24.91 5.81
CA SER A 239 -8.83 25.99 5.54
C SER A 239 -10.22 25.46 5.16
N PHE A 240 -11.28 26.07 5.69
CA PHE A 240 -12.66 25.76 5.31
C PHE A 240 -13.04 26.32 3.93
N THR A 241 -13.70 25.52 3.10
CA THR A 241 -14.25 25.99 1.80
C THR A 241 -15.55 26.80 1.94
N CYS A 242 -15.98 27.11 3.17
CA CYS A 242 -17.25 27.75 3.50
C CYS A 242 -18.50 27.10 2.88
N SER A 243 -18.45 25.78 2.69
CA SER A 243 -19.58 24.96 2.27
C SER A 243 -19.83 23.83 3.26
N ALA A 244 -21.08 23.40 3.40
CA ALA A 244 -21.45 22.25 4.21
C ALA A 244 -22.62 21.51 3.55
N SER A 245 -22.67 20.20 3.73
CA SER A 245 -23.73 19.31 3.28
C SER A 245 -24.00 18.28 4.36
N GLY A 246 -25.07 17.50 4.26
CA GLY A 246 -25.29 16.45 5.24
C GLY A 246 -26.43 15.50 4.89
N SER A 247 -26.52 14.45 5.69
CA SER A 247 -27.57 13.45 5.63
C SER A 247 -28.02 13.05 7.03
N THR A 248 -29.29 12.72 7.17
CA THR A 248 -29.87 12.08 8.35
C THR A 248 -30.00 10.57 8.12
N TYR A 249 -30.03 9.81 9.20
CA TYR A 249 -29.98 8.34 9.16
C TYR A 249 -30.92 7.73 10.20
N THR A 250 -31.54 6.61 9.84
CA THR A 250 -32.56 5.92 10.65
C THR A 250 -32.01 4.72 11.43
N GLY A 251 -30.77 4.30 11.17
CA GLY A 251 -30.17 3.10 11.78
C GLY A 251 -28.67 3.02 11.57
N ARG A 252 -28.09 1.95 12.10
CA ARG A 252 -26.71 1.51 11.83
C ARG A 252 -26.68 0.06 11.37
N ASP A 253 -25.56 -0.36 10.79
CA ASP A 253 -25.23 -1.76 10.52
C ASP A 253 -24.45 -2.40 11.69
N VAL A 254 -23.94 -3.62 11.49
CA VAL A 254 -23.19 -4.39 12.50
C VAL A 254 -21.84 -3.79 12.89
N TRP A 255 -21.33 -2.83 12.11
CA TRP A 255 -20.08 -2.10 12.36
C TRP A 255 -20.30 -0.69 12.90
N GLY A 256 -21.56 -0.25 12.97
CA GLY A 256 -21.91 1.10 13.32
C GLY A 256 -21.93 2.06 12.13
N ASP A 257 -21.92 1.58 10.89
CA ASP A 257 -22.06 2.44 9.72
C ASP A 257 -23.51 2.81 9.43
N PRO A 258 -23.76 4.02 8.90
CA PRO A 258 -25.09 4.57 8.79
C PRO A 258 -25.97 3.86 7.76
N THR A 259 -27.22 3.58 8.14
CA THR A 259 -28.24 3.02 7.24
C THR A 259 -29.45 3.94 7.09
N GLY A 260 -30.18 3.81 5.97
CA GLY A 260 -31.39 4.60 5.69
C GLY A 260 -31.14 6.09 5.48
N ALA A 261 -30.09 6.44 4.74
CA ALA A 261 -29.67 7.82 4.50
C ALA A 261 -30.73 8.66 3.76
N THR A 262 -30.98 9.88 4.24
CA THR A 262 -31.78 10.92 3.57
C THR A 262 -31.02 12.24 3.60
N THR A 263 -31.06 13.04 2.52
CA THR A 263 -30.39 14.36 2.49
C THR A 263 -30.94 15.28 3.58
N ALA A 264 -30.05 15.83 4.42
CA ALA A 264 -30.39 16.76 5.48
C ALA A 264 -30.46 18.20 4.97
N ASN A 265 -31.29 19.03 5.59
CA ASN A 265 -31.22 20.48 5.40
C ASN A 265 -30.11 21.05 6.28
N VAL A 266 -28.99 21.46 5.67
CA VAL A 266 -27.84 22.08 6.32
C VAL A 266 -27.73 23.54 5.88
N THR A 267 -27.53 24.46 6.82
CA THR A 267 -27.34 25.89 6.54
C THR A 267 -26.08 26.39 7.23
N VAL A 268 -25.12 26.95 6.48
CA VAL A 268 -23.96 27.66 7.04
C VAL A 268 -24.40 29.07 7.43
N THR A 269 -24.11 29.49 8.66
CA THR A 269 -24.50 30.81 9.21
C THR A 269 -23.32 31.77 9.36
N SER A 270 -22.11 31.24 9.62
CA SER A 270 -20.86 32.00 9.64
C SER A 270 -19.71 31.15 9.10
N CYS A 271 -18.74 31.78 8.44
CA CYS A 271 -17.51 31.12 8.01
C CYS A 271 -16.34 32.09 7.93
N THR A 272 -15.19 31.64 8.40
CA THR A 272 -13.84 32.12 8.10
C THR A 272 -12.99 30.89 7.72
N ASP A 273 -11.76 31.11 7.28
CA ASP A 273 -10.82 30.03 6.96
C ASP A 273 -10.59 29.08 8.15
N GLU A 274 -10.70 29.59 9.39
CA GLU A 274 -10.39 28.88 10.66
C GLU A 274 -11.62 28.48 11.49
N THR A 275 -12.83 28.98 11.17
CA THR A 275 -14.04 28.70 11.96
C THR A 275 -15.28 28.73 11.07
N ILE A 276 -16.09 27.68 11.12
CA ILE A 276 -17.36 27.59 10.40
C ILE A 276 -18.48 27.15 11.35
N SER A 277 -19.67 27.74 11.21
CA SER A 277 -20.83 27.35 12.00
C SER A 277 -22.12 27.36 11.18
N GLY A 278 -23.12 26.65 11.68
CA GLY A 278 -24.37 26.47 10.98
C GLY A 278 -25.40 25.68 11.77
N THR A 279 -26.44 25.25 11.06
CA THR A 279 -27.48 24.37 11.58
C THR A 279 -27.68 23.15 10.67
N VAL A 280 -28.22 22.08 11.25
CA VAL A 280 -28.74 20.91 10.52
C VAL A 280 -30.10 20.53 11.09
N VAL A 281 -31.09 20.28 10.24
CA VAL A 281 -32.41 19.81 10.67
C VAL A 281 -32.41 18.28 10.75
N VAL A 282 -32.70 17.75 11.93
CA VAL A 282 -32.67 16.30 12.22
C VAL A 282 -34.05 15.84 12.72
N PRO A 283 -34.73 14.90 12.02
CA PRO A 283 -35.98 14.32 12.49
C PRO A 283 -35.85 13.57 13.81
N VAL A 284 -36.95 13.51 14.58
CA VAL A 284 -37.02 12.67 15.79
C VAL A 284 -36.77 11.20 15.43
N GLY A 285 -35.96 10.53 16.24
CA GLY A 285 -35.54 9.14 16.02
C GLY A 285 -34.45 8.99 14.96
N GLN A 286 -33.87 10.08 14.47
CA GLN A 286 -32.74 10.07 13.54
C GLN A 286 -31.54 10.82 14.12
N TYR A 287 -30.36 10.51 13.58
CA TYR A 287 -29.12 11.26 13.81
C TYR A 287 -28.60 11.80 12.46
N ALA A 288 -27.58 12.65 12.47
CA ALA A 288 -27.06 13.23 11.22
C ALA A 288 -25.52 13.20 11.12
N ARG A 289 -25.03 13.32 9.88
CA ARG A 289 -23.62 13.61 9.58
C ARG A 289 -23.57 14.87 8.72
N VAL A 290 -22.90 15.92 9.21
CA VAL A 290 -22.60 17.16 8.49
C VAL A 290 -21.18 17.04 7.94
N ARG A 291 -21.04 17.10 6.61
CA ARG A 291 -19.77 17.02 5.89
C ARG A 291 -19.36 18.41 5.41
N ILE A 292 -18.18 18.84 5.82
CA ILE A 292 -17.62 20.16 5.53
C ILE A 292 -16.37 19.95 4.67
N PRO A 293 -16.35 20.37 3.39
CA PRO A 293 -15.18 20.26 2.53
C PRO A 293 -14.11 21.30 2.90
N MET A 294 -12.85 20.90 2.79
CA MET A 294 -11.69 21.65 3.26
C MET A 294 -10.50 21.52 2.31
N THR A 295 -9.55 22.44 2.44
CA THR A 295 -8.20 22.28 1.87
C THR A 295 -7.19 22.07 2.99
N PHE A 296 -6.13 21.31 2.68
CA PHE A 296 -5.02 21.00 3.57
C PHE A 296 -3.69 21.27 2.86
N SER A 297 -2.65 21.61 3.61
CA SER A 297 -1.30 21.80 3.09
C SER A 297 -0.23 21.31 4.08
N GLY A 298 0.91 20.91 3.53
CA GLY A 298 1.93 20.14 4.25
C GLY A 298 1.57 18.66 4.37
N ASP A 299 2.24 17.97 5.31
CA ASP A 299 2.10 16.53 5.53
C ASP A 299 1.22 16.15 6.73
N GLY A 300 0.76 17.16 7.48
CA GLY A 300 0.02 16.95 8.73
C GLY A 300 0.90 16.37 9.86
N PRO A 301 0.30 15.64 10.82
CA PRO A 301 -1.14 15.48 11.01
C PRO A 301 -1.80 16.82 11.31
N TRP A 302 -3.09 16.94 11.00
CA TRP A 302 -3.87 18.15 11.26
C TRP A 302 -4.92 17.92 12.34
N THR A 303 -5.10 18.87 13.25
CA THR A 303 -6.03 18.76 14.38
C THR A 303 -7.14 19.80 14.29
N ASP A 304 -8.31 19.43 14.81
CA ASP A 304 -9.55 20.15 14.56
C ASP A 304 -10.60 19.84 15.64
N ASP A 305 -11.44 20.79 16.04
CA ASP A 305 -12.47 20.64 17.09
C ASP A 305 -13.87 20.96 16.55
N ALA A 306 -14.90 20.26 17.03
CA ALA A 306 -16.29 20.53 16.72
C ALA A 306 -17.13 20.57 17.99
N SER A 307 -18.10 21.47 18.02
CA SER A 307 -19.16 21.51 19.01
C SER A 307 -20.53 21.39 18.36
N VAL A 308 -21.44 20.69 19.05
CA VAL A 308 -22.84 20.51 18.66
C VAL A 308 -23.72 20.92 19.83
N THR A 309 -24.67 21.82 19.61
CA THR A 309 -25.61 22.29 20.63
C THR A 309 -27.04 21.88 20.31
N MET A 310 -27.67 21.16 21.25
CA MET A 310 -29.03 20.65 21.15
C MET A 310 -29.74 20.83 22.49
N ALA A 311 -30.98 21.32 22.51
CA ALA A 311 -31.77 21.46 23.75
C ALA A 311 -30.99 22.13 24.92
N SER A 312 -30.17 23.15 24.59
CA SER A 312 -29.27 23.85 25.52
C SER A 312 -28.13 23.04 26.15
N VAL A 313 -27.84 21.84 25.64
CA VAL A 313 -26.64 21.04 25.95
C VAL A 313 -25.65 21.17 24.78
N THR A 314 -24.40 21.50 25.08
CA THR A 314 -23.30 21.52 24.10
C THR A 314 -22.38 20.32 24.34
N LEU A 315 -22.10 19.56 23.28
CA LEU A 315 -21.17 18.44 23.25
C LEU A 315 -20.00 18.78 22.32
N ASN A 316 -18.78 18.38 22.66
CA ASN A 316 -17.57 18.72 21.89
C ASN A 316 -16.79 17.47 21.47
N LYS A 317 -16.08 17.54 20.35
CA LYS A 317 -15.23 16.46 19.84
C LYS A 317 -14.06 16.97 19.00
N GLU A 318 -12.88 16.56 19.39
CA GLU A 318 -11.66 16.73 18.59
C GLU A 318 -11.52 15.62 17.54
N ALA A 319 -10.84 15.92 16.45
CA ALA A 319 -10.36 14.97 15.46
C ALA A 319 -8.90 15.24 15.10
N THR A 320 -8.20 14.20 14.67
CA THR A 320 -6.91 14.31 13.99
C THR A 320 -7.06 13.70 12.61
N VAL A 321 -6.72 14.46 11.57
CA VAL A 321 -6.69 14.01 10.17
C VAL A 321 -5.25 13.67 9.82
N THR A 322 -5.04 12.46 9.35
CA THR A 322 -3.77 11.97 8.80
C THR A 322 -3.91 11.80 7.28
N HIS A 323 -2.83 12.07 6.55
CA HIS A 323 -2.71 11.63 5.16
C HIS A 323 -2.17 10.21 5.16
N ARG A 324 -2.87 9.28 4.51
CA ARG A 324 -2.37 7.92 4.25
C ARG A 324 -1.33 8.01 3.16
N ASN A 325 -0.13 7.52 3.44
CA ASN A 325 0.99 7.67 2.55
C ASN A 325 1.45 6.32 1.99
N GLY A 326 2.44 6.36 1.12
CA GLY A 326 3.21 5.21 0.72
C GLY A 326 4.69 5.55 0.69
N GLY A 327 5.48 4.58 0.25
CA GLY A 327 6.91 4.72 0.08
C GLY A 327 7.56 3.37 -0.17
N GLY A 328 8.88 3.37 -0.24
CA GLY A 328 9.62 2.13 -0.38
C GLY A 328 11.12 2.35 -0.32
N SER A 329 11.85 1.27 -0.50
CA SER A 329 13.30 1.26 -0.66
C SER A 329 13.70 0.20 -1.67
N ALA A 330 14.92 0.32 -2.16
CA ALA A 330 15.55 -0.66 -3.02
C ALA A 330 16.95 -1.01 -2.53
N SER A 331 17.45 -2.16 -2.94
CA SER A 331 18.86 -2.52 -2.84
C SER A 331 19.27 -3.30 -4.08
N GLY A 332 20.55 -3.28 -4.41
CA GLY A 332 21.14 -3.99 -5.54
C GLY A 332 22.64 -3.74 -5.59
N ASN A 333 23.38 -4.58 -6.30
CA ASN A 333 24.84 -4.49 -6.38
C ASN A 333 25.29 -4.39 -7.84
N VAL A 334 26.32 -3.61 -8.13
CA VAL A 334 26.96 -3.62 -9.45
C VAL A 334 27.73 -4.95 -9.62
N PRO A 335 27.56 -5.69 -10.73
CA PRO A 335 28.28 -6.93 -10.97
C PRO A 335 29.80 -6.77 -10.86
N VAL A 336 30.44 -7.57 -10.01
CA VAL A 336 31.91 -7.58 -9.87
C VAL A 336 32.53 -8.29 -11.08
N VAL A 337 32.87 -7.53 -12.12
CA VAL A 337 33.70 -8.03 -13.22
C VAL A 337 35.03 -8.50 -12.66
N PRO A 338 35.39 -9.80 -12.73
CA PRO A 338 36.65 -10.28 -12.20
C PRO A 338 37.79 -9.63 -12.99
N THR A 339 38.66 -8.89 -12.29
CA THR A 339 39.88 -8.32 -12.87
C THR A 339 40.61 -9.44 -13.62
N PRO A 340 40.92 -9.30 -14.92
CA PRO A 340 41.62 -10.34 -15.65
C PRO A 340 42.94 -10.62 -14.94
N SER A 341 43.09 -11.83 -14.42
CA SER A 341 44.33 -12.28 -13.79
C SER A 341 45.47 -12.04 -14.78
N GLU A 342 46.53 -11.35 -14.34
CA GLU A 342 47.67 -11.11 -15.20
C GLU A 342 48.16 -12.45 -15.75
N SER A 343 48.10 -12.60 -17.08
CA SER A 343 48.62 -13.79 -17.76
C SER A 343 50.04 -14.01 -17.28
N PRO A 344 50.42 -15.23 -16.83
CA PRO A 344 51.73 -15.47 -16.28
C PRO A 344 52.78 -15.01 -17.28
N THR A 345 53.68 -14.13 -16.82
CA THR A 345 54.79 -13.59 -17.60
C THR A 345 55.51 -14.76 -18.29
N PRO A 346 55.72 -14.73 -19.61
CA PRO A 346 56.34 -15.86 -20.31
C PRO A 346 57.69 -16.16 -19.66
N SER A 347 57.82 -17.37 -19.12
CA SER A 347 59.05 -17.83 -18.48
C SER A 347 60.21 -17.67 -19.45
N GLU A 348 61.28 -16.98 -19.03
CA GLU A 348 62.47 -16.85 -19.85
C GLU A 348 63.01 -18.24 -20.19
N SER A 349 63.06 -18.54 -21.48
CA SER A 349 63.60 -19.80 -21.99
C SER A 349 65.07 -19.92 -21.57
N PRO A 350 65.50 -21.02 -20.93
CA PRO A 350 66.89 -21.17 -20.51
C PRO A 350 67.83 -21.12 -21.73
N SER A 351 68.81 -20.22 -21.66
CA SER A 351 69.79 -19.99 -22.71
C SER A 351 70.49 -21.28 -23.14
N ALA A 352 70.60 -21.49 -24.45
CA ALA A 352 71.18 -22.69 -25.02
C ALA A 352 72.70 -22.75 -24.76
N THR A 353 73.13 -23.62 -23.86
CA THR A 353 74.54 -24.02 -23.75
C THR A 353 74.93 -24.88 -24.97
N PRO A 354 76.03 -24.59 -25.67
CA PRO A 354 76.40 -25.31 -26.89
C PRO A 354 76.81 -26.76 -26.63
N SER A 355 76.45 -27.61 -27.58
CA SER A 355 76.65 -29.06 -27.63
C SER A 355 78.14 -29.47 -27.67
N GLU A 356 78.50 -30.54 -26.95
CA GLU A 356 79.62 -31.41 -27.31
C GLU A 356 79.12 -32.69 -27.99
N SER A 357 79.90 -33.19 -28.95
CA SER A 357 79.52 -34.23 -29.92
C SER A 357 79.82 -35.68 -29.44
N PRO A 358 79.25 -36.71 -30.10
CA PRO A 358 79.02 -38.03 -29.50
C PRO A 358 80.09 -39.09 -29.79
N THR A 359 80.00 -40.23 -29.11
CA THR A 359 80.57 -41.54 -29.52
C THR A 359 79.80 -42.68 -28.78
N PRO A 360 79.83 -43.95 -29.23
CA PRO A 360 78.70 -44.43 -30.02
C PRO A 360 77.98 -45.68 -29.47
N THR A 361 76.81 -45.91 -30.07
CA THR A 361 76.00 -47.15 -30.13
C THR A 361 76.72 -48.47 -29.86
N GLU A 362 76.14 -49.28 -28.97
CA GLU A 362 76.01 -50.72 -29.22
C GLU A 362 74.53 -51.09 -29.39
N SER A 363 74.29 -52.16 -30.16
CA SER A 363 73.00 -52.56 -30.70
C SER A 363 72.60 -53.94 -30.20
N ALA A 364 71.35 -54.11 -29.77
CA ALA A 364 70.73 -55.41 -29.62
C ALA A 364 69.22 -55.35 -29.93
N THR A 365 68.81 -56.14 -30.91
CA THR A 365 67.46 -56.28 -31.47
C THR A 365 66.72 -57.48 -30.80
N PRO A 366 65.48 -57.85 -31.18
CA PRO A 366 64.18 -57.41 -30.65
C PRO A 366 63.41 -58.53 -29.88
N SER A 367 62.06 -58.49 -29.92
CA SER A 367 61.08 -59.55 -29.59
C SER A 367 60.72 -59.73 -28.09
N GLU A 368 59.47 -60.04 -27.67
CA GLU A 368 58.22 -60.43 -28.37
C GLU A 368 56.95 -59.75 -27.79
N SER A 369 55.84 -59.88 -28.54
CA SER A 369 54.45 -59.73 -28.08
C SER A 369 53.95 -61.06 -27.48
N PRO A 370 53.01 -61.12 -26.51
CA PRO A 370 51.61 -61.25 -26.93
C PRO A 370 50.53 -60.59 -26.03
N SER A 371 49.33 -60.53 -26.60
CA SER A 371 48.04 -60.10 -26.02
C SER A 371 47.50 -60.98 -24.89
N ALA A 372 46.76 -60.36 -23.95
CA ALA A 372 45.59 -60.98 -23.31
C ALA A 372 44.59 -59.93 -22.78
N THR A 373 43.30 -60.16 -23.01
CA THR A 373 42.09 -59.49 -22.46
C THR A 373 41.09 -60.64 -22.17
N PRO A 374 40.44 -60.75 -21.00
CA PRO A 374 39.16 -60.07 -20.64
C PRO A 374 39.11 -59.57 -19.15
N SER A 375 38.31 -58.58 -18.73
CA SER A 375 36.84 -58.39 -18.66
C SER A 375 36.11 -59.10 -17.50
N GLU A 376 35.80 -58.34 -16.44
CA GLU A 376 34.74 -58.58 -15.43
C GLU A 376 34.26 -57.19 -14.89
N SER A 377 33.00 -56.78 -14.66
CA SER A 377 31.67 -57.10 -15.25
C SER A 377 30.49 -57.31 -14.24
N GLU A 378 30.41 -56.56 -13.13
CA GLU A 378 29.36 -56.76 -12.10
C GLU A 378 28.20 -55.74 -12.08
N THR A 379 26.98 -56.26 -12.26
CA THR A 379 25.70 -55.71 -11.78
C THR A 379 24.73 -56.91 -11.75
N PRO A 380 24.05 -57.26 -10.63
CA PRO A 380 22.60 -57.01 -10.57
C PRO A 380 21.90 -56.88 -9.18
N VAL A 381 20.93 -55.95 -9.11
CA VAL A 381 19.50 -56.11 -8.71
C VAL A 381 19.06 -56.82 -7.40
N ALA A 382 18.28 -56.10 -6.57
CA ALA A 382 16.92 -56.42 -6.02
C ALA A 382 16.49 -55.33 -5.01
N THR A 383 15.29 -54.70 -4.94
CA THR A 383 13.87 -54.99 -5.21
C THR A 383 13.05 -55.53 -4.01
N ALA A 384 12.33 -54.62 -3.31
CA ALA A 384 11.02 -54.76 -2.63
C ALA A 384 10.70 -53.40 -1.93
N SER A 385 9.60 -52.67 -2.13
CA SER A 385 8.16 -52.97 -2.00
C SER A 385 7.67 -53.23 -0.57
N THR A 386 6.97 -52.24 0.04
CA THR A 386 5.76 -52.45 0.87
C THR A 386 5.05 -51.13 1.22
N THR A 387 3.73 -51.12 1.00
CA THR A 387 2.70 -50.21 1.57
C THR A 387 1.58 -51.15 2.04
N PRO A 388 1.05 -51.08 3.28
CA PRO A 388 -0.25 -50.39 3.44
C PRO A 388 -0.66 -49.84 4.84
N SER A 389 -1.65 -48.94 4.79
CA SER A 389 -2.80 -48.77 5.69
C SER A 389 -2.69 -48.21 7.13
N ALA A 390 -3.50 -47.17 7.29
CA ALA A 390 -4.03 -46.52 8.50
C ALA A 390 -4.57 -47.43 9.62
N VAL A 391 -4.71 -46.84 10.83
CA VAL A 391 -5.86 -47.02 11.74
C VAL A 391 -6.03 -45.82 12.69
N ARG A 392 -7.29 -45.50 13.03
CA ARG A 392 -7.75 -44.51 14.03
C ARG A 392 -7.21 -44.74 15.45
N VAL A 393 -7.11 -43.65 16.23
CA VAL A 393 -7.54 -43.62 17.64
C VAL A 393 -8.35 -42.34 17.91
N VAL A 394 -9.44 -42.48 18.67
CA VAL A 394 -10.25 -41.38 19.23
C VAL A 394 -9.89 -41.24 20.70
N VAL A 395 -9.64 -40.02 21.18
CA VAL A 395 -9.76 -39.70 22.62
C VAL A 395 -10.50 -38.38 22.78
N THR A 396 -11.68 -38.47 23.40
CA THR A 396 -12.46 -37.32 23.89
C THR A 396 -11.97 -36.96 25.29
N ALA A 397 -11.70 -35.69 25.57
CA ALA A 397 -11.51 -35.19 26.93
C ALA A 397 -12.12 -33.79 27.07
N SER A 398 -13.26 -33.71 27.76
CA SER A 398 -13.80 -32.44 28.24
C SER A 398 -13.12 -32.06 29.56
N SER A 399 -12.71 -30.80 29.70
CA SER A 399 -12.41 -30.21 31.01
C SER A 399 -12.71 -28.71 31.01
N THR A 400 -13.87 -28.35 31.55
CA THR A 400 -14.23 -26.98 31.92
C THR A 400 -13.50 -26.58 33.21
N PRO A 401 -12.98 -25.35 33.30
CA PRO A 401 -12.86 -24.64 34.57
C PRO A 401 -13.78 -23.41 34.63
N SER A 402 -14.30 -23.13 35.82
CA SER A 402 -15.16 -21.98 36.12
C SER A 402 -14.39 -20.65 36.14
N PRO A 403 -15.06 -19.48 36.04
CA PRO A 403 -14.40 -18.20 35.86
C PRO A 403 -13.81 -17.66 37.17
N GLN A 404 -12.51 -17.32 37.16
CA GLN A 404 -11.93 -16.44 38.17
C GLN A 404 -11.90 -15.00 37.65
N ARG A 405 -12.60 -14.11 38.35
CA ARG A 405 -12.49 -12.66 38.14
C ARG A 405 -11.06 -12.22 38.43
N SER A 406 -10.34 -11.73 37.41
CA SER A 406 -9.12 -10.94 37.59
C SER A 406 -9.43 -9.49 37.22
N LEU A 407 -9.05 -8.56 38.10
CA LEU A 407 -9.29 -7.13 37.92
C LEU A 407 -8.31 -6.55 36.89
N ALA A 408 -8.70 -5.45 36.25
CA ALA A 408 -7.87 -4.73 35.30
C ALA A 408 -6.54 -4.30 35.95
N ARG A 409 -5.43 -4.69 35.33
CA ARG A 409 -4.09 -4.21 35.68
C ARG A 409 -3.65 -3.20 34.62
N THR A 410 -3.98 -1.94 34.84
CA THR A 410 -3.50 -0.82 34.01
C THR A 410 -1.99 -0.64 34.24
N GLY A 411 -1.19 -1.29 33.39
CA GLY A 411 0.26 -1.15 33.36
C GLY A 411 0.68 0.18 32.75
N ALA A 412 0.69 1.24 33.56
CA ALA A 412 1.38 2.47 33.19
C ALA A 412 2.89 2.19 33.12
N ASN A 413 3.48 2.25 31.93
CA ASN A 413 4.93 2.22 31.75
C ASN A 413 5.45 3.63 31.56
N SER A 414 6.05 4.13 32.64
CA SER A 414 6.87 5.33 32.69
C SER A 414 8.06 5.26 31.72
N LEU A 415 8.25 6.30 30.91
CA LEU A 415 9.57 6.64 30.36
C LEU A 415 10.15 7.81 31.14
N VAL A 416 11.30 7.61 31.77
CA VAL A 416 11.99 8.63 32.56
C VAL A 416 13.11 9.27 31.72
N LEU A 417 12.91 10.55 31.40
CA LEU A 417 13.87 11.66 31.38
C LEU A 417 15.39 11.36 31.31
N VAL A 418 16.05 11.98 30.32
CA VAL A 418 17.45 12.52 30.28
C VAL A 418 17.68 12.92 28.79
N LEU A 419 17.99 14.15 28.35
CA LEU A 419 18.39 15.45 28.95
C LEU A 419 17.82 16.63 28.12
N GLY A 420 17.78 17.85 28.66
CA GLY A 420 17.45 19.04 27.86
C GLY A 420 17.14 20.32 28.66
N ALA A 421 18.05 20.78 29.52
CA ALA A 421 17.82 21.98 30.31
C ALA A 421 18.06 23.27 29.51
N GLY A 422 17.04 24.14 29.39
CA GLY A 422 17.21 25.50 28.88
C GLY A 422 15.90 26.25 28.59
N SER A 423 15.85 27.53 28.96
CA SER A 423 14.86 28.53 28.49
C SER A 423 13.45 28.53 29.10
N LEU A 424 13.32 28.90 30.38
CA LEU A 424 12.03 29.35 30.95
C LEU A 424 12.19 30.56 31.88
N LEU A 425 12.49 31.76 31.32
CA LEU A 425 12.67 32.98 32.14
C LEU A 425 12.34 34.34 31.49
N ILE A 426 11.62 34.40 30.35
CA ILE A 426 11.26 35.68 29.70
C ILE A 426 9.75 35.78 29.38
N ALA A 427 8.92 35.78 30.42
CA ALA A 427 7.50 36.18 30.33
C ALA A 427 6.94 36.86 31.61
N GLY A 428 7.72 36.94 32.70
CA GLY A 428 7.24 37.45 34.01
C GLY A 428 7.53 38.93 34.32
N ALA A 429 8.29 39.64 33.48
CA ALA A 429 8.87 40.94 33.85
C ALA A 429 8.11 42.18 33.36
N VAL A 430 7.17 42.05 32.40
CA VAL A 430 6.51 43.21 31.75
C VAL A 430 5.19 43.62 32.45
N ALA A 431 4.56 42.71 33.20
CA ALA A 431 3.28 42.99 33.87
C ALA A 431 3.39 43.91 35.11
N LEU A 432 4.53 43.95 35.82
CA LEU A 432 4.65 44.72 37.07
C LEU A 432 5.08 46.19 36.90
N GLN A 433 5.56 46.63 35.73
CA GLN A 433 5.94 48.04 35.54
C GLN A 433 4.78 48.98 35.14
N ARG A 434 3.60 48.46 34.79
CA ARG A 434 2.39 49.29 34.58
C ARG A 434 1.56 49.54 35.85
N ALA A 435 1.90 48.91 36.98
CA ALA A 435 1.21 49.07 38.27
C ALA A 435 1.85 50.13 39.20
N ARG A 436 2.94 50.80 38.80
CA ARG A 436 3.62 51.87 39.56
C ARG A 436 3.72 53.22 38.82
N ALA A 437 2.79 53.47 37.90
CA ALA A 437 2.62 54.76 37.21
C ALA A 437 1.27 55.43 37.54
N ARG A 438 0.71 55.11 38.72
CA ARG A 438 -0.42 55.79 39.36
C ARG A 438 -0.21 55.89 40.87
N GLU A 439 0.90 56.50 41.25
CA GLU A 439 1.06 57.42 42.40
C GLU A 439 2.44 58.12 42.25
#